data_AF-A0A1H4CGD1-F1
#
_entry.id   AF-A0A1H4CGD1-F1
#
_cell.length_a   1.000
_cell.length_b   1.000
_cell.length_c   1.000
_cell.angle_alpha   90.00
_cell.angle_beta   90.00
_cell.angle_gamma   90.00
#
_symmetry.space_group_name_H-M   'P 1'
#
loop_
_entity.id
_entity.type
_entity.pdbx_description
1 polymer ?
#
loop_
_entity_poly.entity_id
_entity_poly.type
_entity_poly.pdbx_seq_one_letter_code
_entity_poly.pdbx_strand_id
1 'polypeptide(L)'
;MRGYPVGSFLLWDVKPETAQSYTFYEFLTNYHERDNPYADKATVSSGSGTTAVLDGQQRLTSLNIALYGSFAEKKKYAWWNSADAFPVKRLYLNLVDEPDDEELGTKHDLRFLTDREASPADGEADK
;
A
#
# COMPACT_ATOMS: atom_id res chain seq x y z
N MET A 1 15.73 4.31 -5.69
CA MET A 1 15.48 3.04 -6.38
C MET A 1 16.43 2.91 -7.57
N ARG A 2 17.40 1.99 -7.53
CA ARG A 2 18.45 1.80 -8.54
C ARG A 2 17.98 0.93 -9.73
N GLY A 3 16.97 1.40 -10.48
CA GLY A 3 16.52 0.67 -11.67
C GLY A 3 15.85 -0.69 -11.40
N TYR A 4 15.36 -0.91 -10.18
CA TYR A 4 14.55 -2.09 -9.87
C TYR A 4 13.30 -2.04 -10.75
N PRO A 5 13.08 -3.01 -11.66
CA PRO A 5 11.88 -2.98 -12.46
C PRO A 5 10.74 -3.19 -11.48
N VAL A 6 9.87 -2.19 -11.34
CA VAL A 6 8.54 -2.33 -10.71
C VAL A 6 7.65 -3.34 -11.47
N GLY A 7 8.24 -4.01 -12.47
CA GLY A 7 7.69 -4.88 -13.49
C GLY A 7 7.05 -4.08 -14.61
N SER A 8 6.61 -4.76 -15.66
CA SER A 8 5.74 -4.18 -16.68
C SER A 8 4.33 -4.01 -16.13
N PHE A 9 3.60 -3.05 -16.67
CA PHE A 9 2.17 -2.87 -16.43
C PHE A 9 1.44 -2.91 -17.76
N LEU A 10 0.29 -3.57 -17.80
CA LEU A 10 -0.62 -3.49 -18.94
C LEU A 10 -1.66 -2.41 -18.65
N LEU A 11 -1.57 -1.30 -19.36
CA LEU A 11 -2.47 -0.17 -19.23
C LEU A 11 -3.44 -0.15 -20.41
N TRP A 12 -4.68 0.23 -20.13
CA TRP A 12 -5.71 0.40 -21.13
C TRP A 12 -6.30 1.80 -21.06
N ASP A 13 -6.14 2.55 -22.13
CA ASP A 13 -6.85 3.82 -22.33
C ASP A 13 -8.31 3.55 -22.71
N VAL A 14 -9.21 3.78 -21.77
CA VAL A 14 -10.65 3.64 -21.96
C VAL A 14 -11.21 4.97 -22.40
N LYS A 15 -11.75 5.00 -23.61
CA LYS A 15 -12.29 6.22 -24.19
C LYS A 15 -13.60 6.64 -23.52
N PRO A 16 -13.94 7.94 -23.51
CA PRO A 16 -15.16 8.46 -22.91
C PRO A 16 -16.45 7.74 -23.33
N GLU A 17 -16.51 7.28 -24.60
CA GLU A 17 -17.71 6.69 -25.17
C GLU A 17 -18.00 5.30 -24.61
N THR A 18 -16.97 4.57 -24.17
CA THR A 18 -17.09 3.21 -23.65
C THR A 18 -16.83 3.11 -22.15
N ALA A 19 -16.33 4.17 -21.51
CA ALA A 19 -16.04 4.18 -20.08
C ALA A 19 -17.25 3.77 -19.22
N GLN A 20 -18.46 4.18 -19.60
CA GLN A 20 -19.69 3.82 -18.87
C GLN A 20 -20.12 2.36 -19.03
N SER A 21 -19.51 1.60 -19.95
CA SER A 21 -19.80 0.18 -20.15
C SER A 21 -19.02 -0.75 -19.21
N TYR A 22 -18.09 -0.22 -18.42
CA TYR A 22 -17.23 -1.00 -17.53
C TYR A 22 -17.40 -0.56 -16.07
N THR A 23 -17.11 -1.47 -15.15
CA THR A 23 -16.99 -1.15 -13.72
C THR A 23 -15.52 -1.07 -13.35
N PHE A 24 -15.13 0.05 -12.77
CA PHE A 24 -13.78 0.28 -12.28
C PHE A 24 -13.75 0.18 -10.76
N TYR A 25 -12.58 -0.13 -10.22
CA TYR A 25 -12.31 -0.18 -8.79
C TYR A 25 -11.10 0.68 -8.49
N GLU A 26 -11.11 1.34 -7.34
CA GLU A 26 -9.98 2.14 -6.88
C GLU A 26 -8.86 1.22 -6.36
N PHE A 27 -7.66 1.76 -6.26
CA PHE A 27 -6.60 1.08 -5.51
C PHE A 27 -6.85 1.26 -4.01
N LEU A 28 -6.70 0.19 -3.25
CA LEU A 28 -6.77 0.30 -1.79
C LEU A 28 -5.68 1.25 -1.30
N THR A 29 -6.07 2.18 -0.43
CA THR A 29 -5.13 3.08 0.26
C THR A 29 -4.92 2.60 1.69
N ASN A 30 -6.01 2.32 2.42
CA ASN A 30 -5.95 1.82 3.80
C ASN A 30 -6.54 0.40 3.85
N TYR A 31 -5.69 -0.61 3.75
CA TYR A 31 -6.11 -2.01 3.83
C TYR A 31 -6.31 -2.43 5.28
N HIS A 32 -7.46 -3.02 5.57
CA HIS A 32 -7.74 -3.65 6.85
C HIS A 32 -8.44 -4.98 6.63
N GLU A 33 -7.78 -6.09 6.99
CA GLU A 33 -8.26 -7.45 6.70
C GLU A 33 -9.70 -7.72 7.16
N ARG A 34 -10.10 -7.21 8.33
CA ARG A 34 -11.49 -7.31 8.83
C ARG A 34 -12.44 -6.24 8.28
N ASP A 35 -12.09 -4.96 8.44
CA ASP A 35 -13.02 -3.84 8.30
C ASP A 35 -12.99 -3.19 6.91
N ASN A 36 -11.90 -3.33 6.16
CA ASN A 36 -11.76 -2.81 4.79
C ASN A 36 -10.88 -3.71 3.89
N PRO A 37 -11.35 -4.93 3.56
CA PRO A 37 -10.55 -5.89 2.79
C PRO A 37 -10.62 -5.71 1.26
N TYR A 38 -11.57 -4.92 0.75
CA TYR A 38 -11.89 -4.84 -0.68
C TYR A 38 -11.85 -3.41 -1.20
N ALA A 39 -11.43 -3.26 -2.45
CA ALA A 39 -11.46 -1.98 -3.14
C ALA A 39 -12.88 -1.48 -3.38
N ASP A 40 -13.07 -0.17 -3.23
CA ASP A 40 -14.33 0.49 -3.58
C ASP A 40 -14.48 0.63 -5.09
N LYS A 41 -15.74 0.74 -5.55
CA LYS A 41 -16.03 1.04 -6.95
C LYS A 41 -15.59 2.47 -7.26
N ALA A 42 -14.76 2.61 -8.28
CA ALA A 42 -14.34 3.91 -8.76
C ALA A 42 -15.47 4.58 -9.55
N THR A 43 -15.64 5.88 -9.35
CA THR A 43 -16.57 6.70 -10.12
C THR A 43 -15.83 7.32 -11.30
N VAL A 44 -16.22 6.95 -12.53
CA VAL A 44 -15.71 7.59 -13.76
C VAL A 44 -16.82 8.48 -14.31
N SER A 45 -16.58 9.79 -14.37
CA SER A 45 -17.58 10.75 -14.83
C SER A 45 -17.96 10.51 -16.29
N SER A 46 -19.25 10.62 -16.60
CA SER A 46 -19.75 10.52 -17.97
C SER A 46 -19.08 11.56 -18.87
N GLY A 47 -18.65 11.14 -20.06
CA GLY A 47 -17.92 12.01 -21.00
C GLY A 47 -16.42 12.16 -20.67
N SER A 48 -15.90 11.51 -19.63
CA SER A 48 -14.47 11.39 -19.38
C SER A 48 -13.97 9.98 -19.68
N GLY A 49 -12.77 9.90 -20.25
CA GLY A 49 -12.02 8.65 -20.38
C GLY A 49 -11.22 8.36 -19.10
N THR A 50 -10.67 7.17 -19.01
CA THR A 50 -9.79 6.80 -17.89
C THR A 50 -8.71 5.82 -18.34
N THR A 51 -7.58 5.77 -17.63
CA THR A 51 -6.58 4.72 -17.83
C THR A 51 -6.80 3.63 -16.80
N ALA A 52 -7.25 2.47 -17.28
CA ALA A 52 -7.42 1.29 -16.46
C ALA A 52 -6.14 0.45 -16.44
N VAL A 53 -5.92 -0.27 -15.34
CA VAL A 53 -4.82 -1.22 -15.22
C VAL A 53 -5.36 -2.63 -15.40
N LEU A 54 -4.90 -3.31 -16.45
CA LEU A 54 -5.30 -4.68 -16.78
C LEU A 54 -4.42 -5.72 -16.08
N ASP A 55 -3.12 -5.44 -15.97
CA ASP A 55 -2.15 -6.28 -15.26
C ASP A 55 -1.27 -5.44 -14.31
N GLY A 56 -0.91 -6.02 -13.17
CA GLY A 56 -0.12 -5.36 -12.12
C GLY A 56 -0.97 -4.57 -11.10
N GLN A 57 -2.28 -4.83 -11.06
CA GLN A 57 -3.20 -4.20 -10.09
C GLN A 57 -2.74 -4.37 -8.65
N GLN A 58 -2.34 -5.59 -8.26
CA GLN A 58 -1.85 -5.86 -6.89
C GLN A 58 -0.57 -5.09 -6.58
N ARG A 59 0.35 -4.96 -7.54
CA ARG A 59 1.60 -4.21 -7.37
C ARG A 59 1.35 -2.72 -7.14
N LEU A 60 0.43 -2.12 -7.90
CA LEU A 60 0.04 -0.73 -7.71
C LEU A 60 -0.72 -0.52 -6.41
N THR A 61 -1.59 -1.45 -6.02
CA THR A 61 -2.24 -1.41 -4.71
C THR A 61 -1.21 -1.43 -3.58
N SER A 62 -0.26 -2.37 -3.59
CA SER A 62 0.78 -2.44 -2.56
C SER A 62 1.62 -1.17 -2.50
N LEU A 63 1.95 -0.58 -3.65
CA LEU A 63 2.68 0.68 -3.72
C LEU A 63 1.84 1.85 -3.19
N ASN A 64 0.55 1.91 -3.52
CA ASN A 64 -0.36 2.93 -3.04
C ASN A 64 -0.53 2.87 -1.52
N ILE A 65 -0.70 1.66 -0.96
CA ILE A 65 -0.74 1.44 0.49
C ILE A 65 0.57 1.88 1.15
N ALA A 66 1.70 1.46 0.59
CA ALA A 66 3.02 1.76 1.13
C ALA A 66 3.32 3.26 1.18
N LEU A 67 2.93 4.02 0.15
CA LEU A 67 3.26 5.44 0.03
C LEU A 67 2.24 6.37 0.68
N TYR A 68 0.95 6.03 0.61
CA TYR A 68 -0.13 6.96 0.94
C TYR A 68 -1.08 6.49 2.04
N GLY A 69 -0.92 5.26 2.55
CA GLY A 69 -1.88 4.73 3.51
C GLY A 69 -1.31 3.78 4.52
N SER A 70 -2.07 2.73 4.82
CA SER A 70 -1.78 1.83 5.93
C SER A 70 -2.18 0.39 5.64
N PHE A 71 -1.51 -0.53 6.31
CA PHE A 71 -1.75 -1.96 6.23
C PHE A 71 -2.07 -2.53 7.62
N ALA A 72 -3.22 -3.19 7.75
CA ALA A 72 -3.63 -3.86 8.98
C ALA A 72 -4.04 -5.32 8.69
N GLU A 73 -3.20 -6.24 9.15
CA GLU A 73 -3.42 -7.69 9.10
C GLU A 73 -3.61 -8.24 10.51
N LYS A 74 -4.24 -9.40 10.61
CA LYS A 74 -4.43 -10.08 11.89
C LYS A 74 -3.10 -10.52 12.49
N LYS A 75 -2.84 -10.12 13.73
CA LYS A 75 -1.74 -10.68 14.53
C LYS A 75 -1.91 -12.18 14.71
N LYS A 76 -0.80 -12.90 14.55
CA LYS A 76 -0.73 -14.33 14.88
C LYS A 76 -1.19 -14.55 16.32
N TYR A 77 -2.02 -15.57 16.54
CA TYR A 77 -2.62 -15.92 17.84
C TYR A 77 -3.58 -14.90 18.46
N ALA A 78 -3.81 -13.73 17.85
CA ALA A 78 -4.84 -12.82 18.34
C ALA A 78 -6.24 -13.37 18.06
N TRP A 79 -7.16 -13.10 18.98
CA TRP A 79 -8.58 -13.37 18.80
C TRP A 79 -9.18 -12.36 17.82
N TRP A 80 -10.00 -12.82 16.86
CA TRP A 80 -10.56 -11.98 15.80
C TRP A 80 -11.34 -10.75 16.31
N ASN A 81 -12.01 -10.92 17.46
CA ASN A 81 -12.84 -9.87 18.08
C ASN A 81 -12.06 -8.99 19.07
N SER A 82 -10.75 -9.20 19.24
CA SER A 82 -9.95 -8.33 20.09
C SER A 82 -9.75 -6.97 19.40
N ALA A 83 -9.79 -5.90 20.20
CA ALA A 83 -9.56 -4.54 19.71
C ALA A 83 -8.18 -4.39 19.06
N ASP A 84 -7.16 -5.07 19.60
CA ASP A 84 -5.76 -4.93 19.16
C ASP A 84 -5.30 -6.03 18.18
N ALA A 85 -6.25 -6.80 17.63
CA ALA A 85 -5.97 -7.91 16.73
C ALA A 85 -5.40 -7.47 15.38
N PHE A 86 -5.73 -6.26 14.92
CA PHE A 86 -5.37 -5.72 13.62
C PHE A 86 -4.60 -4.40 13.81
N PRO A 87 -3.30 -4.45 14.14
CA PRO A 87 -2.50 -3.25 14.29
C PRO A 87 -2.40 -2.52 12.94
N VAL A 88 -2.73 -1.24 12.92
CA VAL A 88 -2.54 -0.39 11.74
C VAL A 88 -1.06 -0.03 11.63
N LYS A 89 -0.42 -0.41 10.52
CA LYS A 89 0.98 -0.11 10.23
C LYS A 89 1.12 0.82 9.03
N ARG A 90 2.14 1.66 9.02
CA ARG A 90 2.56 2.49 7.87
C ARG A 90 4.00 2.17 7.50
N LEU A 91 4.41 2.49 6.28
CA LEU A 91 5.78 2.31 5.86
C LEU A 91 6.65 3.46 6.41
N TYR A 92 7.67 3.11 7.18
CA TYR A 92 8.68 4.02 7.70
C TYR A 92 10.01 3.79 7.01
N LEU A 93 10.79 4.87 6.90
CA LEU A 93 12.12 4.92 6.32
C LEU A 93 13.12 5.23 7.44
N ASN A 94 14.00 4.29 7.75
CA ASN A 94 15.07 4.54 8.71
C ASN A 94 16.10 5.49 8.07
N LEU A 95 16.30 6.64 8.72
CA LEU A 95 17.23 7.69 8.30
C LEU A 95 18.57 7.65 9.06
N VAL A 96 18.65 6.87 10.13
CA VAL A 96 19.77 6.88 11.09
C VAL A 96 20.74 5.74 10.78
N ASP A 97 20.21 4.53 10.62
CA ASP A 97 21.03 3.34 10.43
C ASP A 97 21.16 2.96 8.95
N GLU A 98 22.32 2.42 8.61
CA GLU A 98 22.49 1.72 7.33
C GLU A 98 21.76 0.36 7.40
N PRO A 99 21.16 -0.11 6.31
CA PRO A 99 20.47 -1.40 6.31
C PRO A 99 21.48 -2.54 6.52
N ASP A 100 21.10 -3.49 7.38
CA ASP A 100 21.93 -4.66 7.72
C ASP A 100 22.21 -5.58 6.51
N ASP A 101 21.43 -5.46 5.44
CA ASP A 101 21.39 -6.44 4.34
C ASP A 101 21.72 -5.82 2.97
N GLU A 102 22.90 -6.17 2.45
CA GLU A 102 23.35 -5.81 1.10
C GLU A 102 22.66 -6.63 0.00
N GLU A 103 21.98 -7.75 0.32
CA GLU A 103 21.42 -8.70 -0.66
C GLU A 103 20.28 -8.08 -1.50
N LEU A 104 19.49 -7.19 -0.91
CA LEU A 104 18.46 -6.42 -1.62
C LEU A 104 19.00 -5.15 -2.31
N GLY A 105 20.26 -4.77 -2.04
CA GLY A 105 20.86 -3.54 -2.54
C GLY A 105 20.11 -2.26 -2.13
N THR A 106 19.28 -2.33 -1.10
CA THR A 106 18.51 -1.22 -0.55
C THR A 106 19.44 -0.27 0.19
N LYS A 107 19.33 1.05 -0.06
CA LYS A 107 20.14 2.07 0.62
C LYS A 107 19.63 2.39 2.03
N HIS A 108 18.35 2.10 2.27
CA HIS A 108 17.67 2.43 3.51
C HIS A 108 16.79 1.27 3.94
N ASP A 109 16.65 1.09 5.25
CA ASP A 109 15.72 0.15 5.84
C ASP A 109 14.29 0.71 5.77
N LEU A 110 13.38 -0.09 5.20
CA LEU A 110 11.98 0.25 4.99
C LEU A 110 11.12 -0.77 5.71
N ARG A 111 10.35 -0.33 6.71
CA ARG A 111 9.58 -1.23 7.58
C ARG A 111 8.14 -0.77 7.76
N PHE A 112 7.21 -1.71 7.77
CA PHE A 112 5.85 -1.43 8.21
C PHE A 112 5.78 -1.48 9.74
N LEU A 113 5.59 -0.33 10.37
CA LEU A 113 5.52 -0.17 11.82
C LEU A 113 4.20 0.47 12.24
N THR A 114 3.70 0.15 13.42
CA THR A 114 2.67 0.94 14.09
C THR A 114 3.27 2.27 14.55
N ASP A 115 2.44 3.31 14.70
CA ASP A 115 2.90 4.62 15.20
C ASP A 115 3.61 4.49 16.56
N ARG A 116 3.20 3.52 17.39
CA ARG A 116 3.85 3.21 18.68
C ARG A 116 5.23 2.56 18.52
N GLU A 117 5.43 1.74 17.49
CA GLU A 117 6.72 1.09 17.21
C GLU A 117 7.73 2.04 16.56
N ALA A 118 7.25 3.01 15.78
CA ALA A 118 8.10 4.06 15.19
C ALA A 118 8.51 5.13 16.22
N SER A 119 7.64 5.40 17.20
CA SER A 119 7.94 6.40 18.24
C SER A 119 9.23 6.07 19.01
N PRO A 120 10.11 7.06 19.25
CA PRO A 120 11.33 6.86 20.00
C PRO A 120 11.05 6.46 21.45
N ALA A 121 11.87 5.55 22.00
CA ALA A 121 11.96 5.38 23.44
C ALA A 121 12.65 6.60 24.06
N ASP A 122 12.29 7.01 25.29
CA ASP A 122 12.84 8.19 25.96
C ASP A 122 14.37 8.29 25.82
N GLY A 123 14.84 9.22 24.98
CA GLY A 123 16.27 9.51 24.76
C GLY A 123 16.89 9.02 23.44
N GLU A 124 16.17 8.31 22.57
CA GLU A 124 16.65 7.88 21.25
C GLU A 124 16.04 8.68 20.09
N ALA A 125 16.72 8.68 18.93
CA ALA A 125 16.21 9.31 17.70
C ALA A 125 15.07 8.50 17.07
N ASP A 126 14.27 9.15 16.22
CA ASP A 126 13.17 8.53 15.48
C ASP A 126 13.67 7.39 14.57
N LYS A 127 12.95 6.25 14.53
CA LYS A 127 13.38 5.00 13.85
C LYS A 127 12.87 4.82 12.43
#